data_AF-A0AB33HTW9-F1
#
_entry.id   AF-A0AB33HTW9-F1
#
_cell.length_a   1.000
_cell.length_b   1.000
_cell.length_c   1.000
_cell.angle_alpha   90.00
_cell.angle_beta   90.00
_cell.angle_gamma   90.00
#
_symmetry.space_group_name_H-M   'P 1'
#
loop_
_entity.id
_entity.type
_entity.pdbx_description
1 polymer ?
#
loop_
_entity_poly.entity_id
_entity_poly.type
_entity_poly.pdbx_seq_one_letter_code
_entity_poly.pdbx_strand_id
1 'polypeptide(L)'
;MVLQEKTLTCLDCGKNFVFTVEEQEFFASKGYTNEPKRCPDCRRKKRAARRDNGYEDNPKEPRQMFPAICARCGKETTVPFQPRGNKPVYCRECFESMKTRQPA
;
A
#
# COMPACT_ATOMS: atom_id res chain seq x y z
N MET A 1 -33.98 -7.10 7.73
CA MET A 1 -33.78 -5.67 8.07
C MET A 1 -33.57 -4.94 6.75
N VAL A 2 -34.32 -3.89 6.47
CA VAL A 2 -34.20 -3.15 5.22
C VAL A 2 -33.01 -2.20 5.37
N LEU A 3 -31.90 -2.50 4.71
CA LEU A 3 -30.78 -1.57 4.60
C LEU A 3 -31.28 -0.37 3.79
N GLN A 4 -31.10 0.84 4.32
CA GLN A 4 -31.49 2.07 3.63
C GLN A 4 -30.23 2.78 3.14
N GLU A 5 -30.32 3.41 1.98
CA GLU A 5 -29.27 4.30 1.51
C GLU A 5 -29.07 5.46 2.49
N LYS A 6 -27.82 5.73 2.86
CA LYS A 6 -27.51 6.77 3.84
C LYS A 6 -26.57 7.78 3.23
N THR A 7 -26.94 9.06 3.28
CA THR A 7 -26.06 10.14 2.84
C THR A 7 -25.08 10.49 3.95
N LEU A 8 -23.79 10.42 3.65
CA LEU A 8 -22.70 10.73 4.58
C LEU A 8 -21.87 11.90 4.05
N THR A 9 -21.28 12.68 4.96
CA THR A 9 -20.39 13.78 4.61
C THR A 9 -18.93 13.32 4.62
N CYS A 10 -18.20 13.61 3.54
CA CYS A 10 -16.79 13.28 3.45
C CYS A 10 -15.94 14.18 4.35
N LEU A 11 -15.13 13.59 5.23
CA LEU A 11 -14.21 14.33 6.11
C LEU A 11 -13.13 15.13 5.36
N ASP A 12 -12.79 14.71 4.14
CA ASP A 12 -11.63 15.22 3.39
C ASP A 12 -12.00 16.36 2.43
N CYS A 13 -13.20 16.30 1.84
CA CYS A 13 -13.65 17.29 0.85
C CYS A 13 -15.00 17.94 1.18
N GLY A 14 -15.64 17.59 2.31
CA GLY A 14 -16.91 18.16 2.75
C GLY A 14 -18.13 17.80 1.90
N LYS A 15 -17.96 17.06 0.79
CA LYS A 15 -19.07 16.66 -0.09
C LYS A 15 -19.90 15.55 0.54
N ASN A 16 -21.20 15.63 0.33
CA ASN A 16 -22.13 14.56 0.66
C ASN A 16 -22.01 13.45 -0.40
N PHE A 17 -21.99 12.19 0.04
CA PHE A 17 -21.97 11.02 -0.83
C PHE A 17 -22.96 9.97 -0.30
N VAL A 18 -23.50 9.17 -1.20
CA VAL A 18 -24.47 8.13 -0.87
C VAL A 18 -23.73 6.85 -0.48
N PHE A 19 -24.06 6.29 0.66
CA PHE A 19 -23.65 4.97 1.10
C PHE A 19 -24.81 4.00 0.80
N THR A 20 -24.75 3.40 -0.38
CA THR A 20 -25.81 2.54 -0.91
C THR A 20 -25.93 1.24 -0.12
N VAL A 21 -27.05 0.55 -0.29
CA VAL A 21 -27.30 -0.77 0.30
C VAL A 21 -26.22 -1.77 -0.12
N GLU A 22 -25.86 -1.78 -1.41
CA GLU A 22 -24.80 -2.65 -1.93
C GLU A 22 -23.43 -2.38 -1.28
N GLU A 23 -23.09 -1.10 -1.05
CA GLU A 23 -21.86 -0.75 -0.32
C GLU A 23 -21.92 -1.21 1.15
N GLN A 24 -23.08 -1.15 1.80
CA GLN A 24 -23.26 -1.64 3.17
C GLN A 24 -23.09 -3.16 3.26
N GLU A 25 -23.67 -3.92 2.34
CA GLU A 25 -23.51 -5.37 2.26
C GLU A 25 -22.06 -5.77 1.97
N PHE A 26 -21.39 -5.04 1.07
CA PHE A 26 -19.97 -5.24 0.82
C PHE A 26 -19.12 -4.97 2.07
N PHE A 27 -19.43 -3.93 2.84
CA PHE A 27 -18.72 -3.61 4.06
C PHE A 27 -18.94 -4.69 5.13
N ALA A 28 -20.18 -5.16 5.30
CA ALA A 28 -20.53 -6.24 6.22
C ALA A 28 -19.82 -7.56 5.84
N SER A 29 -19.83 -7.93 4.56
CA SER A 29 -19.16 -9.14 4.05
C SER A 29 -17.63 -9.09 4.26
N LYS A 30 -17.03 -7.90 4.20
CA LYS A 30 -15.60 -7.70 4.48
C LYS A 30 -15.27 -7.58 5.97
N GLY A 31 -16.26 -7.66 6.86
CA GLY A 31 -16.08 -7.54 8.31
C GLY A 31 -15.81 -6.11 8.79
N TYR A 32 -16.19 -5.09 8.01
CA TYR A 32 -16.09 -3.70 8.44
C TYR A 32 -17.32 -3.30 9.27
N THR A 33 -17.10 -3.01 10.54
CA THR A 33 -18.15 -2.53 11.48
C THR A 33 -18.44 -1.03 11.35
N ASN A 34 -17.57 -0.29 10.65
CA ASN A 34 -17.62 1.17 10.58
C ASN A 34 -18.08 1.68 9.22
N GLU A 35 -18.88 2.74 9.24
CA GLU A 35 -19.31 3.47 8.04
C GLU A 35 -18.12 4.20 7.39
N PRO A 36 -18.12 4.35 6.05
CA PRO A 36 -17.04 5.06 5.38
C PRO A 36 -17.03 6.54 5.77
N LYS A 37 -15.86 7.02 6.22
CA LYS A 37 -15.65 8.46 6.56
C LYS A 37 -15.33 9.34 5.34
N ARG A 38 -15.10 8.74 4.17
CA ARG A 38 -14.60 9.41 2.97
C ARG A 38 -15.38 8.96 1.74
N CYS A 39 -15.63 9.89 0.83
CA CYS A 39 -16.32 9.58 -0.42
C CYS A 39 -15.47 8.69 -1.34
N PRO A 40 -16.08 8.01 -2.33
CA PRO A 40 -15.39 7.15 -3.30
C PRO A 40 -14.23 7.86 -4.00
N ASP A 41 -14.39 9.14 -4.36
CA ASP A 41 -13.34 9.97 -4.96
C ASP A 41 -12.12 10.16 -4.06
N CYS A 42 -12.32 10.56 -2.79
CA CYS A 42 -11.22 10.73 -1.85
C CYS A 42 -10.54 9.38 -1.51
N ARG A 43 -11.32 8.29 -1.44
CA ARG A 43 -10.76 6.93 -1.29
C ARG A 43 -9.90 6.56 -2.51
N ARG A 44 -10.40 6.83 -3.73
CA ARG A 44 -9.68 6.58 -4.99
C ARG A 44 -8.41 7.42 -5.10
N LYS A 45 -8.47 8.73 -4.85
CA LYS A 45 -7.30 9.62 -4.85
C LYS A 45 -6.23 9.15 -3.88
N LYS A 46 -6.60 8.73 -2.67
CA LYS A 46 -5.63 8.22 -1.69
C LYS A 46 -5.06 6.84 -2.08
N ARG A 47 -5.85 5.96 -2.69
CA ARG A 47 -5.35 4.70 -3.25
C ARG A 47 -4.39 4.95 -4.42
N ALA A 48 -4.70 5.91 -5.30
CA ALA A 48 -3.83 6.32 -6.40
C ALA A 48 -2.51 6.90 -5.87
N ALA A 49 -2.55 7.83 -4.91
CA ALA A 49 -1.37 8.38 -4.28
C ALA A 49 -0.49 7.30 -3.61
N ARG A 50 -1.09 6.23 -3.07
CA ARG A 50 -0.35 5.09 -2.50
C ARG A 50 0.28 4.17 -3.56
N ARG A 51 -0.29 4.09 -4.76
CA ARG A 51 0.28 3.33 -5.89
C ARG A 51 1.39 4.11 -6.58
N ASP A 52 1.26 5.43 -6.61
CA ASP A 52 2.26 6.36 -7.11
C ASP A 52 3.47 6.48 -6.15
N ASN A 53 3.24 6.35 -4.84
CA ASN A 53 4.30 6.16 -3.84
C ASN A 53 4.90 4.74 -3.83
N GLY A 54 4.96 4.11 -5.01
CA GLY A 54 5.99 3.12 -5.31
C GLY A 54 7.32 3.85 -5.41
N TYR A 55 8.07 3.88 -4.32
CA TYR A 55 9.51 4.15 -4.29
C TYR A 55 10.01 5.59 -4.56
N GLU A 56 9.26 6.55 -5.06
CA GLU A 56 9.72 7.95 -5.27
C GLU A 56 8.56 8.89 -4.94
N ASP A 57 8.49 9.53 -3.78
CA ASP A 57 8.93 10.92 -3.65
C ASP A 57 8.55 11.35 -2.21
N ASN A 58 9.54 11.43 -1.34
CA ASN A 58 9.44 12.20 -0.11
C ASN A 58 10.79 12.92 -0.02
N PRO A 59 10.85 14.26 -0.15
CA PRO A 59 12.09 15.01 -0.06
C PRO A 59 12.56 15.07 1.41
N LYS A 60 12.87 13.91 1.97
CA LYS A 60 13.39 13.75 3.32
C LYS A 60 14.72 13.01 3.22
N GLU A 61 15.76 13.82 3.03
CA GLU A 61 17.17 13.42 2.88
C GLU A 61 17.49 12.49 1.70
N PRO A 62 18.66 12.65 1.06
CA PRO A 62 19.14 11.64 0.12
C PRO A 62 19.18 10.29 0.84
N ARG A 63 18.43 9.30 0.34
CA ARG A 63 18.39 7.96 0.94
C ARG A 63 19.81 7.43 0.99
N GLN A 64 20.33 7.21 2.21
CA GLN A 64 21.65 6.61 2.39
C GLN A 64 21.62 5.19 1.85
N MET A 65 22.41 4.94 0.81
CA MET A 65 22.57 3.65 0.18
C MET A 65 23.75 2.93 0.84
N PHE A 66 23.52 1.74 1.37
CA PHE A 66 24.54 0.93 2.04
C PHE A 66 25.06 -0.15 1.08
N PRO A 67 26.39 -0.37 1.00
CA PRO A 67 26.95 -1.48 0.25
C PRO A 67 26.60 -2.81 0.94
N ALA A 68 26.28 -3.82 0.12
CA ALA A 68 25.97 -5.16 0.56
C ALA A 68 26.39 -6.19 -0.50
N ILE A 69 26.60 -7.44 -0.08
CA ILE A 69 26.90 -8.56 -0.97
C ILE A 69 25.63 -9.39 -1.13
N CYS A 70 25.24 -9.69 -2.38
CA CYS A 70 24.10 -10.55 -2.66
C CYS A 70 24.36 -11.98 -2.17
N ALA A 71 23.52 -12.49 -1.26
CA ALA A 71 23.64 -13.84 -0.71
C ALA A 71 23.40 -14.96 -1.73
N ARG A 72 22.83 -14.65 -2.91
CA ARG A 72 22.55 -15.63 -3.97
C ARG A 72 23.62 -15.68 -5.06
N CYS A 73 24.09 -14.52 -5.53
CA CYS A 73 25.03 -14.44 -6.67
C CYS A 73 26.40 -13.87 -6.31
N GLY A 74 26.61 -13.41 -5.07
CA GLY A 74 27.88 -12.88 -4.58
C GLY A 74 28.26 -11.49 -5.12
N LYS A 75 27.44 -10.87 -5.98
CA LYS A 75 27.73 -9.53 -6.52
C LYS A 75 27.52 -8.44 -5.46
N GLU A 76 28.36 -7.40 -5.53
CA GLU A 76 28.18 -6.16 -4.77
C GLU A 76 26.93 -5.41 -5.26
N THR A 77 26.12 -4.96 -4.32
CA THR A 77 24.86 -4.25 -4.57
C THR A 77 24.64 -3.19 -3.50
N THR A 78 23.78 -2.22 -3.79
CA THR A 78 23.44 -1.15 -2.86
C THR A 78 21.99 -1.29 -2.41
N VAL A 79 21.76 -1.13 -1.11
CA VAL A 79 20.43 -1.28 -0.50
C VAL A 79 20.07 -0.06 0.35
N PRO A 80 18.78 0.30 0.43
CA PRO A 80 18.32 1.48 1.18
C PRO A 80 18.22 1.23 2.70
N PHE A 81 18.67 0.07 3.18
CA PHE A 81 18.67 -0.32 4.58
C PHE A 81 20.05 -0.82 4.98
N GLN A 82 20.46 -0.57 6.21
CA GLN A 82 21.74 -1.08 6.71
C GLN A 82 21.68 -2.60 6.87
N PRO A 83 22.53 -3.39 6.19
CA PRO A 83 22.59 -4.84 6.38
C PRO A 83 23.02 -5.18 7.81
N ARG A 84 22.14 -5.81 8.60
CA ARG A 84 22.42 -6.18 10.01
C ARG A 84 22.98 -7.60 10.17
N GLY A 85 23.36 -8.28 9.08
CA GLY A 85 23.87 -9.66 9.08
C GLY A 85 22.82 -10.75 9.37
N ASN A 86 21.73 -10.44 10.08
CA ASN A 86 20.68 -11.38 10.45
C ASN A 86 19.72 -11.78 9.30
N LYS A 87 19.77 -11.09 8.16
CA LYS A 87 18.89 -11.36 7.01
C LYS A 87 19.71 -11.33 5.71
N PRO A 88 19.51 -12.32 4.81
CA PRO A 88 20.22 -12.34 3.52
C PRO A 88 19.80 -11.14 2.67
N VAL A 89 20.79 -10.44 2.12
CA VAL A 89 20.58 -9.36 1.16
C VAL A 89 20.62 -9.93 -0.25
N TYR A 90 19.76 -9.45 -1.13
CA TYR A 90 19.70 -9.91 -2.53
C TYR A 90 19.75 -8.72 -3.48
N CYS A 91 20.47 -8.86 -4.60
CA CYS A 91 20.41 -7.88 -5.68
C CYS A 91 19.01 -7.86 -6.32
N ARG A 92 18.68 -6.76 -7.02
CA ARG A 92 17.38 -6.57 -7.69
C ARG A 92 16.99 -7.79 -8.54
N GLU A 93 17.89 -8.27 -9.38
CA GLU A 93 17.66 -9.42 -10.27
C GLU A 93 17.33 -10.71 -9.49
N CYS A 94 18.09 -10.99 -8.42
CA CYS A 94 17.90 -12.19 -7.60
C CYS A 94 16.61 -12.12 -6.78
N PHE A 95 16.25 -10.92 -6.29
CA PHE A 95 15.03 -10.67 -5.54
C PHE A 95 13.78 -10.80 -6.41
N GLU A 96 13.77 -10.21 -7.60
CA GLU A 96 12.68 -10.34 -8.58
C GLU A 96 12.49 -11.80 -9.01
N SER A 97 13.60 -12.50 -9.28
CA SER A 97 13.58 -13.93 -9.60
C SER A 97 13.08 -14.84 -8.47
N MET A 98 13.13 -14.39 -7.21
CA MET A 98 12.56 -15.13 -6.08
C MET A 98 11.09 -14.79 -5.85
N LYS A 99 10.70 -13.52 -6.04
CA LYS A 99 9.34 -13.05 -5.85
C LYS A 99 8.33 -13.72 -6.80
N THR A 100 8.76 -14.05 -8.02
CA THR A 100 7.94 -14.77 -9.01
C THR A 100 7.71 -16.25 -8.68
N ARG A 101 8.44 -16.81 -7.71
CA ARG A 101 8.36 -18.23 -7.32
C ARG A 101 7.56 -18.49 -6.04
N GLN A 102 7.01 -17.44 -5.41
CA GLN A 102 6.12 -17.60 -4.26
C GLN A 102 4.67 -17.64 -4.77
N PRO A 103 3.96 -18.79 -4.68
CA PRO A 103 2.51 -18.77 -4.85
C PRO A 103 1.89 -17.94 -3.71
N ALA A 104 0.89 -17.14 -4.09
CA ALA A 104 0.09 -16.33 -3.17
C ALA A 104 -0.73 -17.18 -2.20
#